data_AF-A2BY62-F1
#
_entry.id   AF-A2BY62-F1
#
_cell.length_a   1.000
_cell.length_b   1.000
_cell.length_c   1.000
_cell.angle_alpha   90.00
_cell.angle_beta   90.00
_cell.angle_gamma   90.00
#
_symmetry.space_group_name_H-M   'P 1'
#
loop_
_entity.id
_entity.type
_entity.pdbx_description
1 polymer ?
#
loop_
_entity_poly.entity_id
_entity_poly.type
_entity_poly.pdbx_seq_one_letter_code
_entity_poly.pdbx_strand_id
1 'polypeptide(L)'
;MTKSIVIFNELEKCLDLLNVFKDKSVFLEETLLIVPSKEKITPDQQQLLNSSKNSFFRSDEIENIRILNPKLDRKIRQKNMSIWLMPFGFIAGIAFSNMTNLSTFSFLGLNNIGESFIGGILGMGSGYLGSIVSSASINLNRNKELKSIIDFNKEGKWLVLLENQIGTELPWALIKQSEPRDIIFIES
;
A
#
# COMPACT_ATOMS: atom_id res chain seq x y z
N MET A 1 12.26 13.85 -6.99
CA MET A 1 12.01 12.62 -7.77
C MET A 1 10.58 12.69 -8.25
N THR A 2 10.32 12.33 -9.49
CA THR A 2 9.02 12.36 -10.14
C THR A 2 8.64 10.92 -10.46
N LYS A 3 7.58 10.44 -9.84
CA LYS A 3 7.02 9.13 -10.13
C LYS A 3 5.95 9.27 -11.20
N SER A 4 6.01 8.41 -12.22
CA SER A 4 5.06 8.40 -13.32
C SER A 4 4.56 6.99 -13.55
N ILE A 5 3.28 6.86 -13.89
CA ILE A 5 2.68 5.60 -14.28
C ILE A 5 2.30 5.66 -15.73
N VAL A 6 2.86 4.74 -16.50
CA VAL A 6 2.58 4.57 -17.92
C VAL A 6 1.63 3.39 -18.08
N ILE A 7 0.52 3.62 -18.79
CA ILE A 7 -0.57 2.65 -18.92
C ILE A 7 -0.53 2.04 -20.32
N PHE A 8 -0.65 0.72 -20.40
CA PHE A 8 -0.63 -0.03 -21.65
C PHE A 8 -1.82 -0.98 -21.75
N ASN A 9 -2.28 -1.19 -23.00
CA ASN A 9 -3.31 -2.18 -23.31
C ASN A 9 -2.74 -3.61 -23.33
N GLU A 10 -1.48 -3.75 -23.76
CA GLU A 10 -0.85 -5.03 -24.10
C GLU A 10 0.47 -5.19 -23.34
N LEU A 11 0.79 -6.43 -22.97
CA LEU A 11 2.03 -6.77 -22.27
C LEU A 11 3.26 -6.51 -23.17
N GLU A 12 3.16 -6.84 -24.45
CA GLU A 12 4.26 -6.73 -25.43
C GLU A 12 4.82 -5.31 -25.47
N LYS A 13 3.96 -4.29 -25.58
CA LYS A 13 4.36 -2.88 -25.55
C LYS A 13 5.07 -2.48 -24.25
N CYS A 14 4.68 -3.07 -23.11
CA CYS A 14 5.38 -2.84 -21.85
C CYS A 14 6.79 -3.42 -21.89
N LEU A 15 6.91 -4.67 -22.35
CA LEU A 15 8.19 -5.36 -22.43
C LEU A 15 9.12 -4.67 -23.43
N ASP A 16 8.61 -4.20 -24.57
CA ASP A 16 9.38 -3.45 -25.55
C ASP A 16 9.94 -2.16 -24.96
N LEU A 17 9.13 -1.38 -24.23
CA LEU A 17 9.62 -0.19 -23.54
C LEU A 17 10.72 -0.52 -22.52
N LEU A 18 10.52 -1.58 -21.73
CA LEU A 18 11.51 -2.01 -20.73
C LEU A 18 12.82 -2.48 -21.37
N ASN A 19 12.73 -3.17 -22.50
CA ASN A 19 13.90 -3.58 -23.29
C ASN A 19 14.62 -2.36 -23.89
N VAL A 20 13.90 -1.39 -24.45
CA VAL A 20 14.49 -0.14 -24.96
C VAL A 20 15.19 0.65 -23.85
N PHE A 21 14.62 0.69 -22.64
CA PHE A 21 15.26 1.35 -21.49
C PHE A 21 16.54 0.65 -21.06
N LYS A 22 16.55 -0.68 -21.09
CA LYS A 22 17.73 -1.49 -20.81
C LYS A 22 18.82 -1.25 -21.87
N ASP A 23 18.46 -1.34 -23.15
CA ASP A 23 19.41 -1.20 -24.27
C ASP A 23 20.03 0.20 -24.31
N LYS A 24 19.24 1.23 -23.99
CA LYS A 24 19.71 2.62 -23.91
C LYS A 24 20.31 2.98 -22.55
N SER A 25 20.43 2.02 -21.62
CA SER A 25 20.99 2.22 -20.28
C SER A 25 20.38 3.44 -19.56
N VAL A 26 19.06 3.57 -19.61
CA VAL A 26 18.35 4.70 -19.00
C VAL A 26 18.52 4.64 -17.48
N PHE A 27 18.96 5.75 -16.88
CA PHE A 27 19.14 5.89 -15.43
C PHE A 27 17.80 6.10 -14.72
N LEU A 28 17.18 5.00 -14.30
CA LEU A 28 15.97 4.97 -13.48
C LEU A 28 16.33 4.52 -12.06
N GLU A 29 15.64 5.06 -11.06
CA GLU A 29 15.79 4.64 -9.66
C GLU A 29 14.98 3.37 -9.40
N GLU A 30 13.75 3.35 -9.88
CA GLU A 30 12.87 2.19 -9.80
C GLU A 30 12.08 2.02 -11.10
N THR A 31 11.94 0.77 -11.53
CA THR A 31 11.08 0.39 -12.64
C THR A 31 10.30 -0.85 -12.24
N LEU A 32 8.99 -0.69 -12.14
CA LEU A 32 8.11 -1.71 -11.61
C LEU A 32 6.94 -1.97 -12.56
N LEU A 33 6.84 -3.21 -13.03
CA LEU A 33 5.74 -3.69 -13.83
C LEU A 33 4.61 -4.14 -12.93
N ILE A 34 3.46 -3.48 -13.04
CA ILE A 34 2.28 -3.77 -12.24
C ILE A 34 1.39 -4.69 -13.06
N VAL A 35 1.24 -5.90 -12.54
CA VAL A 35 0.45 -6.93 -13.20
C VAL A 35 -1.05 -6.57 -13.06
N PRO A 36 -1.85 -6.72 -14.13
CA PRO A 36 -3.31 -6.60 -14.02
C PRO A 36 -3.86 -7.62 -13.03
N SER A 37 -5.03 -7.32 -12.47
CA SER A 37 -5.66 -8.21 -11.49
C SER A 37 -5.79 -9.65 -12.04
N LYS A 38 -5.39 -10.64 -11.23
CA LYS A 38 -5.11 -12.05 -11.59
C LYS A 38 -6.17 -12.75 -12.45
N GLU A 39 -7.43 -12.31 -12.36
CA GLU A 39 -8.56 -12.88 -13.09
C GLU A 39 -8.48 -12.69 -14.62
N LYS A 40 -7.57 -11.85 -15.13
CA LYS A 40 -7.46 -11.50 -16.56
C LYS A 40 -6.16 -11.91 -17.24
N ILE A 41 -5.25 -12.60 -16.55
CA ILE A 41 -3.93 -12.93 -17.13
C ILE A 41 -4.03 -14.26 -17.89
N THR A 42 -3.79 -14.21 -19.20
CA THR A 42 -3.71 -15.42 -20.04
C THR A 42 -2.46 -16.23 -19.70
N PRO A 43 -2.50 -17.58 -19.72
CA PRO A 43 -1.33 -18.43 -19.46
C PRO A 43 -0.09 -18.06 -20.31
N ASP A 44 -0.29 -17.64 -21.56
CA ASP A 44 0.80 -17.16 -22.44
C ASP A 44 1.48 -15.91 -21.88
N GLN A 45 0.71 -14.97 -21.32
CA GLN A 45 1.25 -13.76 -20.68
C GLN A 45 2.00 -14.09 -19.40
N GLN A 46 1.57 -15.09 -18.64
CA GLN A 46 2.32 -15.56 -17.46
C GLN A 46 3.67 -16.16 -17.87
N GLN A 47 3.69 -16.94 -18.94
CA GLN A 47 4.91 -17.52 -19.48
C GLN A 47 5.87 -16.45 -19.98
N LEU A 48 5.36 -15.43 -20.69
CA LEU A 48 6.14 -14.25 -21.11
C LEU A 48 6.66 -13.42 -19.92
N LEU A 49 5.87 -13.27 -18.86
CA LEU A 49 6.31 -12.58 -17.64
C LEU A 49 7.46 -13.32 -16.96
N ASN A 50 7.37 -14.66 -16.93
CA ASN A 50 8.36 -15.52 -16.30
C ASN A 50 9.64 -15.63 -17.14
N SER A 51 9.54 -15.64 -18.47
CA SER A 51 10.70 -15.64 -19.37
C SER A 51 11.40 -14.28 -19.42
N SER A 52 10.64 -13.18 -19.29
CA SER A 52 11.16 -11.81 -19.29
C SER A 52 11.63 -11.33 -17.91
N LYS A 53 11.53 -12.17 -16.88
CA LYS A 53 11.92 -11.85 -15.49
C LYS A 53 13.44 -11.63 -15.41
N ASN A 54 13.86 -10.40 -15.71
CA ASN A 54 15.24 -9.93 -15.73
C ASN A 54 15.50 -9.01 -14.52
N SER A 55 16.77 -8.80 -14.16
CA SER A 55 17.18 -7.94 -13.03
C SER A 55 16.84 -6.45 -13.18
N PHE A 56 16.38 -6.01 -14.36
CA PHE A 56 16.14 -4.60 -14.68
C PHE A 56 14.80 -4.07 -14.15
N PHE A 57 13.77 -4.92 -14.04
CA PHE A 57 12.46 -4.51 -13.53
C PHE A 57 11.90 -5.55 -12.58
N ARG A 58 11.11 -5.10 -11.60
CA ARG A 58 10.36 -5.99 -10.70
C ARG A 58 8.92 -6.06 -11.16
N SER A 59 8.28 -7.22 -11.03
CA SER A 59 6.84 -7.36 -11.24
C SER A 59 6.14 -7.58 -9.91
N ASP A 60 5.09 -6.80 -9.67
CA ASP A 60 4.30 -6.87 -8.44
C ASP A 60 2.82 -6.60 -8.71
N GLU A 61 1.99 -7.05 -7.78
CA GLU A 61 0.56 -6.74 -7.78
C GLU A 61 0.32 -5.34 -7.22
N ILE A 62 -0.70 -4.65 -7.74
CA ILE A 62 -1.07 -3.30 -7.29
C ILE A 62 -1.28 -3.21 -5.77
N GLU A 63 -1.72 -4.29 -5.15
CA GLU A 63 -1.99 -4.38 -3.71
C GLU A 63 -0.72 -4.32 -2.85
N ASN A 64 0.43 -4.75 -3.39
CA ASN A 64 1.71 -4.77 -2.67
C ASN A 64 2.46 -3.44 -2.79
N ILE A 65 2.04 -2.56 -3.69
CA ILE A 65 2.73 -1.31 -4.00
C ILE A 65 2.21 -0.21 -3.07
N ARG A 66 3.06 0.21 -2.14
CA ARG A 66 2.70 1.20 -1.10
C ARG A 66 2.13 2.50 -1.66
N ILE A 67 2.69 3.02 -2.75
CA ILE A 67 2.24 4.29 -3.34
C ILE A 67 0.86 4.19 -4.02
N LEU A 68 0.49 2.99 -4.48
CA LEU A 68 -0.79 2.72 -5.14
C LEU A 68 -1.85 2.15 -4.20
N ASN A 69 -1.44 1.61 -3.05
CA ASN A 69 -2.34 1.04 -2.07
C ASN A 69 -2.33 1.86 -0.76
N PRO A 70 -3.22 2.85 -0.61
CA PRO A 70 -3.31 3.64 0.62
C PRO A 70 -3.73 2.81 1.85
N LYS A 71 -4.22 1.58 1.66
CA LYS A 71 -4.48 0.65 2.78
C LYS A 71 -3.17 0.20 3.44
N LEU A 72 -2.06 0.10 2.70
CA LEU A 72 -0.76 -0.25 3.27
C LEU A 72 -0.26 0.84 4.23
N ASP A 73 -0.35 2.11 3.84
CA ASP A 73 -0.02 3.24 4.72
C ASP A 73 -0.89 3.25 5.98
N ARG A 74 -2.20 3.01 5.83
CA ARG A 74 -3.13 2.90 6.97
C ARG A 74 -2.72 1.78 7.92
N LYS A 75 -2.41 0.58 7.39
CA LYS A 75 -2.02 -0.58 8.18
C LYS A 75 -0.71 -0.35 8.93
N ILE A 76 0.30 0.24 8.27
CA ILE A 76 1.58 0.58 8.90
C ILE A 76 1.35 1.55 10.05
N ARG A 77 0.56 2.60 9.83
CA ARG A 77 0.24 3.61 10.86
C ARG A 77 -0.56 3.02 12.01
N GLN A 78 -1.60 2.23 11.72
CA GLN A 78 -2.39 1.53 12.74
C GLN A 78 -1.47 0.66 13.61
N LYS A 79 -0.57 -0.13 12.99
CA LYS A 79 0.39 -0.96 13.72
C LYS A 79 1.26 -0.11 14.63
N ASN A 80 1.87 0.94 14.11
CA ASN A 80 2.75 1.84 14.87
C ASN A 80 2.01 2.52 16.04
N MET A 81 0.75 2.92 15.84
CA MET A 81 -0.07 3.50 16.90
C MET A 81 -0.50 2.45 17.93
N SER A 82 -0.89 1.26 17.48
CA SER A 82 -1.34 0.17 18.37
C SER A 82 -0.25 -0.28 19.34
N ILE A 83 1.03 -0.22 18.92
CA ILE A 83 2.19 -0.51 19.77
C ILE A 83 2.21 0.35 21.05
N TRP A 84 1.69 1.59 20.99
CA TRP A 84 1.63 2.48 22.15
C TRP A 84 0.24 2.58 22.77
N LEU A 85 -0.81 2.67 21.95
CA LEU A 85 -2.17 2.85 22.44
C LEU A 85 -2.71 1.64 23.19
N MET A 86 -2.34 0.42 22.79
CA MET A 86 -2.78 -0.79 23.50
C MET A 86 -2.18 -0.91 24.91
N PRO A 87 -0.85 -0.82 25.13
CA PRO A 87 -0.30 -0.87 26.48
C PRO A 87 -0.72 0.35 27.32
N PHE A 88 -0.79 1.54 26.72
CA PHE A 88 -1.32 2.72 27.43
C PHE A 88 -2.76 2.50 27.88
N GLY A 89 -3.63 2.03 26.98
CA GLY A 89 -5.01 1.70 27.28
C GLY A 89 -5.13 0.65 28.38
N PHE A 90 -4.27 -0.38 28.36
CA PHE A 90 -4.24 -1.39 29.42
C PHE A 90 -3.91 -0.81 30.79
N ILE A 91 -2.84 -0.01 30.89
CA ILE A 91 -2.43 0.63 32.14
C ILE A 91 -3.50 1.60 32.63
N ALA A 92 -4.04 2.42 31.73
CA ALA A 92 -5.11 3.36 32.05
C ALA A 92 -6.38 2.63 32.53
N GLY A 93 -6.73 1.50 31.91
CA GLY A 93 -7.85 0.67 32.31
C GLY A 93 -7.70 0.06 33.70
N ILE A 94 -6.52 -0.44 34.04
CA ILE A 94 -6.19 -0.90 35.41
C ILE A 94 -6.29 0.25 36.40
N ALA A 95 -5.66 1.39 36.09
CA ALA A 95 -5.66 2.55 36.97
C ALA A 95 -7.09 3.08 37.21
N PHE A 96 -7.89 3.15 36.15
CA PHE A 96 -9.28 3.58 36.20
C PHE A 96 -10.13 2.64 37.06
N SER A 97 -10.01 1.32 36.87
CA SER A 97 -10.74 0.32 37.66
C SER A 97 -10.38 0.38 39.14
N ASN A 98 -9.10 0.54 39.47
CA ASN A 98 -8.64 0.71 40.85
C ASN A 98 -9.12 2.03 41.47
N MET A 99 -9.05 3.14 40.73
CA MET A 99 -9.44 4.46 41.24
C MET A 99 -10.94 4.56 41.51
N THR A 100 -11.75 3.86 40.72
CA THR A 100 -13.22 3.91 40.81
C THR A 100 -13.81 2.81 41.70
N ASN A 101 -12.99 1.88 42.23
CA ASN A 101 -13.45 0.67 42.91
C ASN A 101 -14.58 -0.01 42.13
N LEU A 102 -14.36 -0.21 40.83
CA LEU A 102 -15.37 -0.69 39.89
C LEU A 102 -15.84 -2.12 40.22
N SER A 103 -16.85 -2.25 41.08
CA SER A 103 -17.44 -3.55 41.48
C SER A 103 -18.39 -4.14 40.43
N THR A 104 -18.34 -3.67 39.19
CA THR A 104 -19.28 -4.02 38.10
C THR A 104 -19.16 -5.48 37.68
N PHE A 105 -18.00 -6.09 37.89
CA PHE A 105 -17.76 -7.50 37.58
C PHE A 105 -17.74 -8.42 38.81
N SER A 106 -18.01 -7.89 40.00
CA SER A 106 -18.20 -8.69 41.22
C SER A 106 -19.33 -9.72 41.07
N PHE A 107 -20.35 -9.43 40.23
CA PHE A 107 -21.41 -10.36 39.85
C PHE A 107 -20.88 -11.61 39.10
N LEU A 108 -19.72 -11.52 38.45
CA LEU A 108 -19.03 -12.64 37.80
C LEU A 108 -18.12 -13.44 38.76
N GLY A 109 -18.13 -13.14 40.06
CA GLY A 109 -17.29 -13.82 41.07
C GLY A 109 -15.80 -13.47 40.97
N LEU A 110 -15.46 -12.38 40.29
CA LEU A 110 -14.10 -11.91 40.13
C LEU A 110 -13.73 -10.99 41.31
N ASN A 111 -12.69 -11.36 42.05
CA ASN A 111 -12.13 -10.54 43.13
C ASN A 111 -11.55 -9.21 42.57
N ASN A 112 -11.22 -8.23 43.43
CA ASN A 112 -10.64 -6.92 43.06
C ASN A 112 -9.54 -6.97 41.97
N ILE A 113 -8.71 -8.02 42.00
CA ILE A 113 -7.64 -8.25 41.02
C ILE A 113 -8.19 -8.58 39.63
N GLY A 114 -9.27 -9.36 39.56
CA GLY A 114 -9.95 -9.72 38.32
C GLY A 114 -10.66 -8.53 37.68
N GLU A 115 -11.27 -7.65 38.49
CA GLU A 115 -11.93 -6.44 38.00
C GLU A 115 -10.94 -5.47 37.36
N SER A 116 -9.80 -5.24 38.04
CA SER A 116 -8.70 -4.42 37.51
C SER A 116 -8.14 -4.97 36.21
N PHE A 117 -7.98 -6.29 36.12
CA PHE A 117 -7.49 -6.95 34.92
C PHE A 117 -8.46 -6.82 33.74
N ILE A 118 -9.77 -6.97 33.98
CA ILE A 118 -10.81 -6.73 32.97
C ILE A 118 -10.81 -5.26 32.54
N GLY A 119 -10.70 -4.33 33.50
CA GLY A 119 -10.54 -2.90 33.21
C GLY A 119 -9.36 -2.65 32.27
N GLY A 120 -8.23 -3.31 32.53
CA GLY A 120 -7.07 -3.29 31.64
C GLY A 120 -7.36 -3.82 30.24
N ILE A 121 -7.99 -4.99 30.10
CA ILE A 121 -8.33 -5.56 28.78
C ILE A 121 -9.29 -4.64 28.00
N LEU A 122 -10.30 -4.08 28.68
CA LEU A 122 -11.22 -3.14 28.07
C LEU A 122 -10.50 -1.86 27.62
N GLY A 123 -9.61 -1.34 28.47
CA GLY A 123 -8.75 -0.20 28.14
C GLY A 123 -7.83 -0.50 26.94
N MET A 124 -7.23 -1.68 26.89
CA MET A 124 -6.43 -2.14 25.75
C MET A 124 -7.25 -2.19 24.46
N GLY A 125 -8.48 -2.72 24.54
CA GLY A 125 -9.43 -2.74 23.43
C GLY A 125 -9.79 -1.33 22.93
N SER A 126 -9.99 -0.38 23.85
CA SER A 126 -10.22 1.02 23.49
C SER A 126 -9.02 1.66 22.77
N GLY A 127 -7.80 1.35 23.22
CA GLY A 127 -6.55 1.79 22.57
C GLY A 127 -6.39 1.20 21.17
N TYR A 128 -6.75 -0.06 20.98
CA TYR A 128 -6.79 -0.69 19.66
C TYR A 128 -7.78 0.00 18.72
N LEU A 129 -9.01 0.23 19.16
CA LEU A 129 -10.03 0.93 18.38
C LEU A 129 -9.59 2.36 18.05
N GLY A 130 -8.96 3.06 19.00
CA GLY A 130 -8.36 4.38 18.78
C GLY A 130 -7.30 4.39 17.68
N SER A 131 -6.49 3.33 17.58
CA SER A 131 -5.49 3.19 16.51
C SER A 131 -6.12 3.06 15.11
N ILE A 132 -7.26 2.36 15.01
CA ILE A 132 -8.01 2.21 13.74
C ILE A 132 -8.55 3.57 13.32
N VAL A 133 -9.30 4.23 14.21
CA VAL A 133 -9.94 5.54 13.92
C VAL A 133 -8.89 6.59 13.56
N SER A 134 -7.78 6.66 14.31
CA SER A 134 -6.71 7.63 14.08
C SER A 134 -5.92 7.38 12.78
N SER A 135 -5.92 6.15 12.27
CA SER A 135 -5.25 5.81 11.01
C SER A 135 -6.11 6.12 9.77
N ALA A 136 -7.43 6.29 9.92
CA ALA A 136 -8.35 6.47 8.81
C ALA A 136 -8.32 7.88 8.18
N SER A 137 -7.91 8.91 8.94
CA SER A 137 -8.14 10.33 8.64
C SER A 137 -7.26 10.97 7.55
N ILE A 138 -6.16 10.35 7.11
CA ILE A 138 -5.10 11.08 6.38
C ILE A 138 -5.07 10.89 4.86
N ASN A 139 -5.80 9.92 4.30
CA ASN A 139 -5.62 9.54 2.89
C ASN A 139 -6.85 9.83 1.99
N LEU A 140 -7.71 10.79 2.33
CA LEU A 140 -8.91 11.08 1.52
C LEU A 140 -8.56 11.66 0.14
N ASN A 141 -7.59 12.57 0.04
CA ASN A 141 -7.22 13.18 -1.26
C ASN A 141 -6.52 12.20 -2.21
N ARG A 142 -5.50 11.46 -1.73
CA ARG A 142 -4.73 10.52 -2.56
C ARG A 142 -5.60 9.43 -3.20
N ASN A 143 -6.69 9.02 -2.53
CA ASN A 143 -7.61 8.03 -3.07
C ASN A 143 -8.29 8.47 -4.38
N LYS A 144 -8.51 9.76 -4.60
CA LYS A 144 -9.22 10.25 -5.79
C LYS A 144 -8.36 10.13 -7.05
N GLU A 145 -7.09 10.50 -6.95
CA GLU A 145 -6.10 10.41 -8.03
C GLU A 145 -5.76 8.94 -8.35
N LEU A 146 -5.59 8.12 -7.32
CA LEU A 146 -5.30 6.69 -7.48
C LEU A 146 -6.47 5.89 -8.05
N LYS A 147 -7.70 6.41 -7.95
CA LYS A 147 -8.89 5.68 -8.39
C LYS A 147 -8.83 5.35 -9.89
N SER A 148 -8.38 6.27 -10.74
CA SER A 148 -8.27 5.98 -12.18
C SER A 148 -7.24 4.89 -12.46
N ILE A 149 -6.07 4.95 -11.80
CA ILE A 149 -5.01 3.93 -11.93
C ILE A 149 -5.50 2.55 -11.51
N ILE A 150 -6.23 2.47 -10.39
CA ILE A 150 -6.82 1.23 -9.88
C ILE A 150 -7.89 0.70 -10.85
N ASP A 151 -8.73 1.58 -11.39
CA ASP A 151 -9.77 1.20 -12.34
C ASP A 151 -9.14 0.65 -13.64
N PHE A 152 -8.05 1.24 -14.15
CA PHE A 152 -7.29 0.68 -15.28
C PHE A 152 -6.71 -0.71 -14.98
N ASN A 153 -6.13 -0.92 -13.79
CA ASN A 153 -5.63 -2.24 -13.41
C ASN A 153 -6.75 -3.30 -13.36
N LYS A 154 -7.93 -2.94 -12.84
CA LYS A 154 -9.13 -3.80 -12.82
C LYS A 154 -9.69 -4.06 -14.21
N GLU A 155 -9.57 -3.10 -15.13
CA GLU A 155 -9.91 -3.29 -16.54
C GLU A 155 -9.01 -4.32 -17.22
N GLY A 156 -7.88 -4.68 -16.62
CA GLY A 156 -6.91 -5.62 -17.18
C GLY A 156 -5.76 -4.92 -17.91
N LYS A 157 -5.56 -3.62 -17.66
CA LYS A 157 -4.46 -2.85 -18.23
C LYS A 157 -3.17 -3.08 -17.47
N TRP A 158 -2.09 -3.09 -18.23
CA TRP A 158 -0.73 -3.19 -17.70
C TRP A 158 -0.27 -1.79 -17.30
N LEU A 159 0.38 -1.67 -16.14
CA LEU A 159 0.90 -0.40 -15.67
C LEU A 159 2.40 -0.55 -15.45
N VAL A 160 3.16 0.48 -15.81
CA VAL A 160 4.60 0.56 -15.54
C VAL A 160 4.84 1.79 -14.68
N LEU A 161 5.29 1.56 -13.45
CA LEU A 161 5.75 2.61 -12.55
C LEU A 161 7.21 2.92 -12.88
N LEU A 162 7.46 4.19 -13.19
CA LEU A 162 8.78 4.73 -13.48
C LEU A 162 9.14 5.79 -12.45
N GLU A 163 10.32 5.65 -11.86
CA GLU A 163 10.91 6.65 -10.98
C GLU A 163 12.25 7.11 -11.53
N ASN A 164 12.39 8.43 -11.73
CA ASN A 164 13.65 9.02 -12.16
C ASN A 164 14.64 9.16 -10.99
N GLN A 165 15.92 9.14 -11.34
CA GLN A 165 16.96 9.54 -10.38
C GLN A 165 16.91 11.06 -10.17
N ILE A 166 17.44 11.51 -9.03
CA ILE A 166 17.55 12.93 -8.74
C ILE A 166 18.37 13.62 -9.84
N GLY A 167 17.79 14.65 -10.46
CA GLY A 167 18.46 15.45 -11.49
C GLY A 167 18.40 14.87 -12.90
N THR A 168 17.69 13.76 -13.13
CA THR A 168 17.41 13.24 -14.48
C THR A 168 15.93 13.39 -14.84
N GLU A 169 15.64 13.62 -16.11
CA GLU A 169 14.28 13.59 -16.62
C GLU A 169 13.94 12.21 -17.19
N LEU A 170 12.66 11.85 -17.16
CA LEU A 170 12.19 10.65 -17.84
C LEU A 170 12.41 10.79 -19.36
N PRO A 171 12.81 9.72 -20.06
CA PRO A 171 13.06 9.79 -21.49
C PRO A 171 11.74 9.82 -22.27
N TRP A 172 11.10 10.99 -22.31
CA TRP A 172 9.76 11.21 -22.89
C TRP A 172 9.63 10.74 -24.33
N ALA A 173 10.69 10.90 -25.13
CA ALA A 173 10.69 10.43 -26.51
C ALA A 173 10.49 8.90 -26.61
N LEU A 174 11.14 8.14 -25.73
CA LEU A 174 11.04 6.68 -25.68
C LEU A 174 9.67 6.24 -25.15
N ILE A 175 9.18 6.92 -24.12
CA ILE A 175 7.85 6.65 -23.55
C ILE A 175 6.79 6.88 -24.63
N LYS A 176 6.84 8.00 -25.35
CA LYS A 176 5.89 8.28 -26.44
C LYS A 176 5.99 7.28 -27.59
N GLN A 177 7.19 6.81 -27.92
CA GLN A 177 7.42 5.83 -28.97
C GLN A 177 6.77 4.47 -28.68
N SER A 178 6.61 4.10 -27.41
CA SER A 178 5.93 2.86 -27.01
C SER A 178 4.39 2.91 -27.12
N GLU A 179 3.82 4.02 -27.61
CA GLU A 179 2.38 4.23 -27.76
C GLU A 179 1.56 3.91 -26.49
N PRO A 180 1.86 4.58 -25.37
CA PRO A 180 1.14 4.36 -24.14
C PRO A 180 -0.29 4.83 -24.31
N ARG A 181 -1.23 4.14 -23.65
CA ARG A 181 -2.64 4.55 -23.64
C ARG A 181 -2.83 5.85 -22.88
N ASP A 182 -2.16 5.97 -21.75
CA ASP A 182 -2.24 7.14 -20.88
C ASP A 182 -1.01 7.21 -19.97
N ILE A 183 -0.70 8.40 -19.46
CA ILE A 183 0.43 8.68 -18.57
C ILE A 183 -0.07 9.52 -17.41
N ILE A 184 0.07 9.00 -16.20
CA ILE A 184 -0.37 9.67 -14.97
C ILE A 184 0.84 9.99 -14.12
N PHE A 185 0.98 11.27 -13.75
CA PHE A 185 2.00 11.74 -12.83
C PHE A 185 1.51 11.60 -11.41
N ILE A 186 2.36 11.07 -10.53
CA ILE A 186 2.09 10.99 -9.10
C ILE A 186 2.98 12.02 -8.42
N GLU A 187 2.37 13.06 -7.86
CA GLU A 187 3.05 13.94 -6.92
C GLU A 187 3.27 13.17 -5.61
N SER A 188 4.54 12.92 -5.29
CA SER A 188 4.97 12.20 -4.09
C SER A 188 5.33 13.17 -2.97
#